data_AF-A0A0S7ZPT7-F1
#
_entry.id   AF-A0A0S7ZPT7-F1
#
_cell.length_a   1.000
_cell.length_b   1.000
_cell.length_c   1.000
_cell.angle_alpha   90.00
_cell.angle_beta   90.00
_cell.angle_gamma   90.00
#
_symmetry.space_group_name_H-M   'P 1'
#
loop_
_entity.id
_entity.type
_entity.pdbx_description
1 polymer ?
#
loop_
_entity_poly.entity_id
_entity_poly.type
_entity_poly.pdbx_seq_one_letter_code
_entity_poly.pdbx_strand_id
1 'polypeptide(L)'
;MSCHGIRYANILPSWQREIDRRTSEVSVIVASARQALGGTPVRARATADSLLQSAEANIGFVERGKGAHNVAYADELLQASLVLVREAVDAGLPYSVPDIDLGPSFGRNVCLQCHIGVEEQVGTFGGTTFSHEPHILQAGLDCTACHTPIDEHGGITLDSRASCNECHHGAAESLDCAACHPGPGGAPQRAVSTAIGDFPHAAHRDAGLDCSACHKKPEMSAADLDCQACHLIHHQTKNSCLNCHRDGVKQIHPPVAHTGCALCHGEGAAFITEWSREVCTVCHADMVEHNAPADCHLCHSMPAPGEG
;
A
#
# COMPACT_ATOMS: atom_id res chain seq x y z
N MET A 1 27.19 -31.80 -20.61
CA MET A 1 26.86 -32.18 -19.24
C MET A 1 26.56 -30.90 -18.48
N SER A 2 25.29 -30.63 -18.15
CA SER A 2 24.94 -29.47 -17.31
C SER A 2 24.90 -29.97 -15.87
N CYS A 3 25.79 -29.46 -15.01
CA CYS A 3 25.86 -29.83 -13.59
C CYS A 3 24.58 -29.48 -12.82
N HIS A 4 23.75 -28.59 -13.38
CA HIS A 4 22.43 -28.27 -12.87
C HIS A 4 21.45 -28.37 -14.04
N GLY A 5 20.39 -29.18 -13.89
CA GLY A 5 19.38 -29.36 -14.94
C GLY A 5 18.82 -28.02 -15.44
N ILE A 6 18.17 -28.00 -16.60
CA ILE A 6 17.77 -26.76 -17.30
C ILE A 6 16.97 -25.76 -16.44
N ARG A 7 16.26 -26.25 -15.41
CA ARG A 7 15.51 -25.43 -14.44
C ARG A 7 16.40 -24.48 -13.61
N TYR A 8 17.70 -24.75 -13.51
CA TYR A 8 18.67 -23.98 -12.72
C TYR A 8 19.71 -23.26 -13.58
N ALA A 9 19.52 -23.26 -14.91
CA ALA A 9 20.52 -22.75 -15.85
C ALA A 9 20.88 -21.27 -15.62
N ASN A 10 19.97 -20.50 -15.01
CA ASN A 10 20.14 -19.07 -14.78
C ASN A 10 20.76 -18.70 -13.43
N ILE A 11 20.94 -19.67 -12.51
CA ILE A 11 21.51 -19.40 -11.17
C ILE A 11 22.96 -18.94 -11.28
N LEU A 12 23.82 -19.74 -11.93
CA LEU A 12 25.24 -19.41 -12.07
C LEU A 12 25.47 -18.07 -12.81
N PRO A 13 24.81 -17.79 -13.95
CA PRO A 13 24.90 -16.47 -14.56
C PRO A 13 24.44 -15.33 -13.64
N SER A 14 23.43 -15.55 -12.80
CA SER A 14 22.99 -14.54 -11.81
C SER A 14 24.08 -14.28 -10.77
N TRP A 15 24.64 -15.35 -10.20
CA TRP A 15 25.74 -15.27 -9.23
C TRP A 15 26.96 -14.54 -9.79
N GLN A 16 27.37 -14.89 -11.00
CA GLN A 16 28.50 -14.23 -11.66
C GLN A 16 28.25 -12.75 -11.86
N ARG A 17 27.10 -12.39 -12.48
CA ARG A 17 26.77 -10.98 -12.73
C ARG A 17 26.74 -10.16 -11.45
N GLU A 18 26.11 -10.68 -10.40
CA GLU A 18 25.94 -9.91 -9.17
C GLU A 18 27.25 -9.78 -8.38
N ILE A 19 28.02 -10.86 -8.26
CA ILE A 19 29.33 -10.77 -7.61
C ILE A 19 30.26 -9.85 -8.40
N ASP A 20 30.24 -9.90 -9.74
CA ASP A 20 31.04 -9.00 -10.58
C ASP A 20 30.62 -7.53 -10.40
N ARG A 21 29.31 -7.26 -10.29
CA ARG A 21 28.76 -5.92 -10.01
C ARG A 21 29.24 -5.40 -8.66
N ARG A 22 28.99 -6.14 -7.56
CA ARG A 22 29.40 -5.76 -6.20
C ARG A 22 30.92 -5.58 -6.10
N THR A 23 31.68 -6.49 -6.72
CA THR A 23 33.15 -6.40 -6.74
C THR A 23 33.59 -5.11 -7.43
N SER A 24 33.00 -4.77 -8.58
CA SER A 24 33.33 -3.55 -9.32
C SER A 24 33.03 -2.28 -8.50
N GLU A 25 31.86 -2.22 -7.86
CA GLU A 25 31.46 -1.08 -7.02
C GLU A 25 32.39 -0.89 -5.81
N VAL A 26 32.67 -1.97 -5.07
CA VAL A 26 33.56 -1.93 -3.90
C VAL A 26 35.01 -1.64 -4.31
N SER A 27 35.48 -2.16 -5.44
CA SER A 27 36.81 -1.87 -5.99
C SER A 27 37.00 -0.38 -6.29
N VAL A 28 35.99 0.29 -6.84
CA VAL A 28 36.05 1.75 -7.10
C VAL A 28 36.19 2.53 -5.79
N ILE A 29 35.46 2.14 -4.75
CA ILE A 29 35.52 2.79 -3.43
C ILE A 29 36.89 2.58 -2.78
N VAL A 30 37.38 1.34 -2.72
CA VAL A 30 38.70 1.03 -2.12
C VAL A 30 39.83 1.72 -2.88
N ALA A 31 39.79 1.73 -4.22
CA ALA A 31 40.79 2.43 -5.02
C ALA A 31 40.76 3.96 -4.79
N SER A 32 39.57 4.56 -4.65
CA SER A 32 39.43 5.99 -4.35
C SER A 32 39.94 6.33 -2.96
N ALA A 33 39.63 5.50 -1.96
CA ALA A 33 40.16 5.62 -0.61
C ALA A 33 41.69 5.49 -0.59
N ARG A 34 42.26 4.57 -1.38
CA ARG A 34 43.71 4.41 -1.54
C ARG A 34 44.40 5.65 -2.11
N GLN A 35 43.77 6.35 -3.06
CA GLN A 35 44.29 7.60 -3.60
C GLN A 35 44.33 8.72 -2.55
N ALA A 36 43.41 8.72 -1.59
CA ALA A 36 43.35 9.70 -0.50
C ALA A 36 44.44 9.49 0.59
N LEU A 37 45.11 8.33 0.60
CA LEU A 37 46.07 7.95 1.65
C LEU A 37 47.17 9.00 1.89
N GLY A 38 47.63 9.68 0.84
CA GLY A 38 48.65 10.72 0.91
C GLY A 38 48.28 11.91 1.80
N GLY A 39 46.98 12.22 1.92
CA GLY A 39 46.46 13.29 2.77
C GLY A 39 46.32 12.90 4.25
N THR A 40 46.50 11.63 4.60
CA THR A 40 46.37 11.13 5.98
C THR A 40 47.48 11.68 6.87
N PRO A 41 47.17 12.13 8.11
CA PRO A 41 48.18 12.52 9.10
C PRO A 41 49.24 11.44 9.31
N VAL A 42 50.51 11.83 9.42
CA VAL A 42 51.66 10.90 9.52
C VAL A 42 51.45 9.83 10.59
N ARG A 43 50.93 10.20 11.76
CA ARG A 43 50.66 9.29 12.89
C ARG A 43 49.62 8.20 12.59
N ALA A 44 48.70 8.44 11.65
CA ALA A 44 47.60 7.54 11.31
C ALA A 44 47.82 6.79 9.98
N ARG A 45 48.78 7.26 9.17
CA ARG A 45 49.01 6.76 7.81
C ARG A 45 49.31 5.26 7.75
N ALA A 46 50.10 4.74 8.69
CA ALA A 46 50.43 3.32 8.73
C ALA A 46 49.19 2.44 9.01
N THR A 47 48.33 2.88 9.92
CA THR A 47 47.07 2.19 10.23
C THR A 47 46.12 2.23 9.04
N ALA A 48 45.90 3.40 8.44
CA ALA A 48 45.05 3.55 7.26
C ALA A 48 45.55 2.72 6.08
N ASP A 49 46.86 2.70 5.81
CA ASP A 49 47.46 1.90 4.74
C ASP A 49 47.25 0.39 4.96
N SER A 50 47.43 -0.09 6.20
CA SER A 50 47.21 -1.50 6.55
C SER A 50 45.75 -1.92 6.34
N LEU A 51 44.79 -1.08 6.75
CA LEU A 51 43.35 -1.37 6.59
C LEU A 51 42.96 -1.41 5.10
N LEU A 52 43.44 -0.45 4.31
CA LEU A 52 43.20 -0.41 2.86
C LEU A 52 43.86 -1.61 2.15
N GLN A 53 45.06 -2.01 2.56
CA GLN A 53 45.71 -3.21 2.03
C GLN A 53 44.91 -4.48 2.33
N SER A 54 44.32 -4.61 3.51
CA SER A 54 43.41 -5.72 3.83
C SER A 54 42.15 -5.71 2.97
N ALA A 55 41.56 -4.52 2.73
CA ALA A 55 40.39 -4.37 1.85
C ALA A 55 40.70 -4.76 0.38
N GLU A 56 41.87 -4.33 -0.13
CA GLU A 56 42.38 -4.71 -1.45
C GLU A 56 42.64 -6.22 -1.56
N ALA A 57 43.17 -6.84 -0.49
CA ALA A 57 43.42 -8.27 -0.45
C ALA A 57 42.12 -9.10 -0.52
N ASN A 58 41.08 -8.66 0.21
CA ASN A 58 39.75 -9.26 0.15
C ASN A 58 39.15 -9.21 -1.26
N ILE A 59 39.17 -8.04 -1.91
CA ILE A 59 38.72 -7.86 -3.30
C ILE A 59 39.49 -8.81 -4.23
N GLY A 60 40.83 -8.82 -4.12
CA GLY A 60 41.67 -9.67 -4.96
C GLY A 60 41.41 -11.17 -4.76
N PHE A 61 40.99 -11.59 -3.56
CA PHE A 61 40.55 -12.95 -3.31
C PHE A 61 39.26 -13.27 -4.09
N VAL A 62 38.27 -12.38 -4.06
CA VAL A 62 36.99 -12.55 -4.78
C VAL A 62 37.20 -12.61 -6.30
N GLU A 63 38.00 -11.69 -6.84
CA GLU A 63 38.29 -11.61 -8.28
C GLU A 63 39.02 -12.85 -8.84
N ARG A 64 40.00 -13.35 -8.09
CA ARG A 64 40.78 -14.54 -8.46
C ARG A 64 40.01 -15.84 -8.19
N GLY A 65 39.26 -15.89 -7.09
CA GLY A 65 38.45 -17.03 -6.70
C GLY A 65 37.19 -17.21 -7.55
N LYS A 66 36.82 -16.20 -8.35
CA LYS A 66 35.57 -16.16 -9.14
C LYS A 66 34.38 -16.38 -8.21
N GLY A 67 34.14 -15.40 -7.32
CA GLY A 67 33.26 -15.49 -6.14
C GLY A 67 31.90 -16.19 -6.30
N ALA A 68 31.39 -16.41 -7.52
CA ALA A 68 30.33 -17.36 -7.84
C ALA A 68 30.52 -18.80 -7.27
N HIS A 69 31.75 -19.25 -6.98
CA HIS A 69 31.98 -20.56 -6.33
C HIS A 69 31.68 -20.57 -4.82
N ASN A 70 31.61 -19.40 -4.18
CA ASN A 70 31.18 -19.24 -2.79
C ASN A 70 30.60 -17.83 -2.61
N VAL A 71 29.38 -17.64 -3.11
CA VAL A 71 28.73 -16.32 -3.20
C VAL A 71 28.55 -15.66 -1.83
N ALA A 72 28.23 -16.45 -0.79
CA ALA A 72 28.07 -15.95 0.56
C ALA A 72 29.38 -15.39 1.12
N TYR A 73 30.47 -16.16 1.02
CA TYR A 73 31.78 -15.71 1.50
C TYR A 73 32.35 -14.56 0.67
N ALA A 74 32.11 -14.56 -0.65
CA ALA A 74 32.50 -13.46 -1.51
C ALA A 74 31.80 -12.15 -1.11
N ASP A 75 30.49 -12.18 -0.83
CA ASP A 75 29.75 -11.03 -0.32
C ASP A 75 30.26 -10.57 1.06
N GLU A 76 30.54 -11.49 1.98
CA GLU A 76 31.11 -11.16 3.29
C GLU A 76 32.46 -10.45 3.19
N LEU A 77 33.33 -10.89 2.28
CA LEU A 77 34.62 -10.23 2.03
C LEU A 77 34.45 -8.81 1.47
N LEU A 78 33.49 -8.60 0.56
CA LEU A 78 33.20 -7.29 -0.02
C LEU A 78 32.61 -6.33 1.00
N GLN A 79 31.68 -6.79 1.84
CA GLN A 79 31.15 -6.00 2.96
C GLN A 79 32.24 -5.67 3.98
N ALA A 80 33.10 -6.63 4.32
CA ALA A 80 34.23 -6.40 5.22
C ALA A 80 35.20 -5.36 4.65
N SER A 81 35.42 -5.31 3.32
CA SER A 81 36.23 -4.27 2.69
C SER A 81 35.67 -2.86 2.91
N LEU A 82 34.35 -2.68 2.86
CA LEU A 82 33.73 -1.38 3.16
C LEU A 82 33.88 -0.99 4.62
N VAL A 83 33.78 -1.96 5.54
CA VAL A 83 34.04 -1.74 6.98
C VAL A 83 35.48 -1.29 7.19
N LEU A 84 36.46 -1.97 6.58
CA LEU A 84 37.87 -1.59 6.66
C LEU A 84 38.14 -0.17 6.12
N VAL A 85 37.46 0.24 5.05
CA VAL A 85 37.54 1.61 4.53
C VAL A 85 36.98 2.62 5.54
N ARG A 86 35.84 2.32 6.18
CA ARG A 86 35.25 3.17 7.24
C ARG A 86 36.19 3.28 8.44
N GLU A 87 36.78 2.17 8.88
CA GLU A 87 37.79 2.18 9.95
C GLU A 87 39.03 3.01 9.58
N ALA A 88 39.45 3.01 8.30
CA ALA A 88 40.54 3.86 7.84
C ALA A 88 40.17 5.35 7.88
N VAL A 89 38.93 5.69 7.54
CA VAL A 89 38.37 7.07 7.68
C VAL A 89 38.34 7.48 9.15
N ASP A 90 37.87 6.62 10.04
CA ASP A 90 37.85 6.87 11.49
C ASP A 90 39.28 7.06 12.06
N ALA A 91 40.26 6.36 11.49
CA ALA A 91 41.67 6.55 11.83
C ALA A 91 42.27 7.88 11.30
N GLY A 92 41.59 8.58 10.39
CA GLY A 92 41.98 9.89 9.88
C GLY A 92 42.30 9.96 8.38
N LEU A 93 41.91 8.95 7.60
CA LEU A 93 41.94 9.03 6.13
C LEU A 93 40.97 10.14 5.67
N PRO A 94 41.42 11.13 4.87
CA PRO A 94 40.56 12.23 4.41
C PRO A 94 39.71 11.79 3.21
N TYR A 95 38.78 10.86 3.47
CA TYR A 95 37.87 10.29 2.47
C TYR A 95 36.46 10.23 3.05
N SER A 96 35.46 10.47 2.21
CA SER A 96 34.05 10.26 2.56
C SER A 96 33.60 8.97 1.88
N VAL A 97 33.24 7.96 2.68
CA VAL A 97 32.72 6.70 2.13
C VAL A 97 31.35 6.98 1.51
N PRO A 98 31.14 6.68 0.22
CA PRO A 98 29.83 6.80 -0.40
C PRO A 98 28.82 5.90 0.30
N ASP A 99 27.57 6.37 0.39
CA ASP A 99 26.46 5.52 0.80
C ASP A 99 26.12 4.61 -0.38
N ILE A 100 26.40 3.32 -0.24
CA ILE A 100 26.09 2.31 -1.25
C ILE A 100 25.27 1.21 -0.60
N ASP A 101 24.14 0.88 -1.24
CA ASP A 101 23.34 -0.27 -0.88
C ASP A 101 23.80 -1.46 -1.71
N LEU A 102 24.50 -2.39 -1.07
CA LEU A 102 24.79 -3.68 -1.70
C LEU A 102 23.59 -4.62 -1.61
N GLY A 103 22.46 -4.23 -1.03
CA GLY A 103 21.33 -5.10 -0.75
C GLY A 103 21.60 -6.04 0.44
N PRO A 104 20.70 -6.99 0.70
CA PRO A 104 20.82 -7.94 1.78
C PRO A 104 22.08 -8.80 1.66
N SER A 105 22.64 -9.18 2.81
CA SER A 105 23.80 -10.10 2.84
C SER A 105 23.39 -11.51 2.47
N PHE A 106 24.11 -12.11 1.53
CA PHE A 106 23.87 -13.48 1.08
C PHE A 106 24.15 -14.51 2.18
N GLY A 107 25.12 -14.24 3.05
CA GLY A 107 25.43 -15.11 4.19
C GLY A 107 24.30 -15.20 5.22
N ARG A 108 23.48 -14.15 5.32
CA ARG A 108 22.36 -14.08 6.28
C ARG A 108 21.02 -14.52 5.70
N ASN A 109 20.88 -14.60 4.38
CA ASN A 109 19.64 -14.99 3.71
C ASN A 109 19.84 -16.25 2.86
N VAL A 110 19.28 -17.36 3.32
CA VAL A 110 19.41 -18.68 2.66
C VAL A 110 18.78 -18.71 1.26
N CYS A 111 17.72 -17.94 1.02
CA CYS A 111 17.07 -17.87 -0.29
C CYS A 111 17.99 -17.20 -1.31
N LEU A 112 18.66 -16.12 -0.89
CA LEU A 112 19.59 -15.36 -1.74
C LEU A 112 20.90 -16.09 -2.00
N GLN A 113 21.23 -17.17 -1.31
CA GLN A 113 22.36 -18.02 -1.73
C GLN A 113 22.12 -18.65 -3.09
N CYS A 114 20.86 -18.80 -3.51
CA CYS A 114 20.47 -19.36 -4.80
C CYS A 114 19.76 -18.33 -5.70
N HIS A 115 18.86 -17.53 -5.13
CA HIS A 115 17.99 -16.59 -5.83
C HIS A 115 18.54 -15.16 -5.82
N ILE A 116 19.82 -15.01 -6.15
CA ILE A 116 20.46 -13.69 -6.22
C ILE A 116 19.78 -12.81 -7.30
N GLY A 117 19.39 -11.59 -6.91
CA GLY A 117 18.74 -10.60 -7.77
C GLY A 117 17.22 -10.71 -7.82
N VAL A 118 16.62 -11.64 -7.06
CA VAL A 118 15.15 -11.75 -6.96
C VAL A 118 14.55 -10.54 -6.23
N GLU A 119 15.34 -9.90 -5.35
CA GLU A 119 15.02 -8.69 -4.62
C GLU A 119 14.68 -7.50 -5.52
N GLU A 120 15.18 -7.48 -6.76
CA GLU A 120 14.90 -6.45 -7.77
C GLU A 120 13.89 -6.92 -8.82
N GLN A 121 13.39 -8.15 -8.70
CA GLN A 121 12.54 -8.74 -9.72
C GLN A 121 11.16 -8.08 -9.72
N VAL A 122 10.69 -7.74 -10.93
CA VAL A 122 9.32 -7.34 -11.20
C VAL A 122 8.56 -8.54 -11.77
N GLY A 123 7.41 -8.83 -11.19
CA GLY A 123 6.52 -9.92 -11.60
C GLY A 123 5.05 -9.49 -11.61
N THR A 124 4.17 -10.47 -11.65
CA THR A 124 2.72 -10.26 -11.59
C THR A 124 2.13 -11.12 -10.47
N PHE A 125 1.33 -10.51 -9.60
CA PHE A 125 0.56 -11.18 -8.56
C PHE A 125 -0.91 -10.77 -8.66
N GLY A 126 -1.83 -11.73 -8.74
CA GLY A 126 -3.27 -11.44 -8.83
C GLY A 126 -3.66 -10.53 -10.01
N GLY A 127 -2.92 -10.56 -11.11
CA GLY A 127 -3.15 -9.70 -12.29
C GLY A 127 -2.60 -8.27 -12.16
N THR A 128 -1.91 -7.94 -11.07
CA THR A 128 -1.28 -6.63 -10.84
C THR A 128 0.25 -6.78 -10.89
N THR A 129 0.94 -5.76 -11.40
CA THR A 129 2.42 -5.71 -11.34
C THR A 129 2.87 -5.66 -9.88
N PHE A 130 3.82 -6.52 -9.53
CA PHE A 130 4.44 -6.57 -8.21
C PHE A 130 5.96 -6.37 -8.35
N SER A 131 6.52 -5.47 -7.56
CA SER A 131 7.97 -5.24 -7.50
C SER A 131 8.50 -5.61 -6.12
N HIS A 132 9.55 -6.42 -6.06
CA HIS A 132 10.17 -6.83 -4.80
C HIS A 132 10.96 -5.70 -4.14
N GLU A 133 11.60 -4.83 -4.93
CA GLU A 133 12.56 -3.82 -4.44
C GLU A 133 11.99 -2.93 -3.31
N PRO A 134 10.79 -2.33 -3.43
CA PRO A 134 10.22 -1.52 -2.34
C PRO A 134 9.97 -2.31 -1.05
N HIS A 135 9.70 -3.61 -1.17
CA HIS A 135 9.34 -4.46 -0.04
C HIS A 135 10.57 -5.06 0.64
N ILE A 136 11.56 -5.50 -0.14
CA ILE A 136 12.73 -6.21 0.36
C ILE A 136 13.89 -5.25 0.63
N LEU A 137 14.23 -4.38 -0.33
CA LEU A 137 15.38 -3.49 -0.23
C LEU A 137 15.06 -2.23 0.59
N GLN A 138 13.91 -1.61 0.36
CA GLN A 138 13.55 -0.35 1.03
C GLN A 138 12.89 -0.59 2.38
N ALA A 139 11.93 -1.52 2.47
CA ALA A 139 11.22 -1.83 3.72
C ALA A 139 11.89 -2.94 4.55
N GLY A 140 12.90 -3.65 4.02
CA GLY A 140 13.66 -4.65 4.76
C GLY A 140 12.88 -5.90 5.14
N LEU A 141 11.81 -6.24 4.41
CA LEU A 141 11.02 -7.44 4.70
C LEU A 141 11.81 -8.71 4.38
N ASP A 142 11.72 -9.69 5.27
CA ASP A 142 12.25 -11.03 5.01
C ASP A 142 11.43 -11.73 3.92
N CYS A 143 12.08 -12.60 3.12
CA CYS A 143 11.41 -13.37 2.08
C CYS A 143 10.22 -14.19 2.64
N THR A 144 10.34 -14.66 3.88
CA THR A 144 9.32 -15.47 4.57
C THR A 144 8.08 -14.67 5.00
N ALA A 145 8.06 -13.35 4.80
CA ALA A 145 6.85 -12.55 4.99
C ALA A 145 5.79 -12.88 3.93
N CYS A 146 6.21 -13.24 2.71
CA CYS A 146 5.32 -13.52 1.58
C CYS A 146 5.52 -14.92 0.97
N HIS A 147 6.59 -15.61 1.38
CA HIS A 147 6.94 -16.94 0.89
C HIS A 147 7.08 -17.93 2.03
N THR A 148 6.94 -19.23 1.73
CA THR A 148 7.25 -20.28 2.69
C THR A 148 8.77 -20.36 2.93
N PRO A 149 9.22 -20.96 4.05
CA PRO A 149 10.64 -21.12 4.31
C PRO A 149 11.31 -22.09 3.32
N ILE A 150 12.64 -22.22 3.42
CA ILE A 150 13.45 -22.96 2.45
C ILE A 150 13.15 -24.47 2.40
N ASP A 151 12.65 -25.05 3.49
CA ASP A 151 12.20 -26.44 3.55
C ASP A 151 10.97 -26.71 2.66
N GLU A 152 10.19 -25.67 2.38
CA GLU A 152 9.09 -25.65 1.41
C GLU A 152 9.43 -24.87 0.13
N HIS A 153 10.70 -24.50 -0.05
CA HIS A 153 11.26 -23.86 -1.24
C HIS A 153 10.54 -22.59 -1.71
N GLY A 154 10.05 -21.75 -0.79
CA GLY A 154 9.61 -20.40 -1.15
C GLY A 154 8.29 -20.31 -1.93
N GLY A 155 7.35 -21.22 -1.69
CA GLY A 155 5.98 -21.10 -2.22
C GLY A 155 5.30 -19.81 -1.75
N ILE A 156 4.39 -19.24 -2.52
CA ILE A 156 3.71 -17.99 -2.14
C ILE A 156 2.70 -18.25 -1.03
N THR A 157 2.76 -17.47 0.07
CA THR A 157 1.79 -17.52 1.18
C THR A 157 0.63 -16.53 1.03
N LEU A 158 0.79 -15.55 0.13
CA LEU A 158 -0.24 -14.55 -0.18
C LEU A 158 -1.40 -15.20 -0.95
N ASP A 159 -2.61 -15.12 -0.42
CA ASP A 159 -3.80 -15.77 -0.99
C ASP A 159 -4.74 -14.81 -1.72
N SER A 160 -4.68 -13.52 -1.38
CA SER A 160 -5.65 -12.52 -1.82
C SER A 160 -5.10 -11.11 -1.62
N ARG A 161 -5.87 -10.11 -2.06
CA ARG A 161 -5.53 -8.69 -1.82
C ARG A 161 -5.56 -8.32 -0.34
N ALA A 162 -6.21 -9.12 0.51
CA ALA A 162 -6.25 -8.90 1.94
C ALA A 162 -4.85 -8.98 2.56
N SER A 163 -4.01 -9.92 2.10
CA SER A 163 -2.63 -10.08 2.60
C SER A 163 -1.78 -8.82 2.37
N CYS A 164 -1.96 -8.14 1.23
CA CYS A 164 -1.28 -6.86 0.97
C CYS A 164 -1.76 -5.76 1.93
N ASN A 165 -3.05 -5.75 2.24
CA ASN A 165 -3.69 -4.71 3.04
C ASN A 165 -3.28 -4.77 4.52
N GLU A 166 -2.75 -5.89 5.02
CA GLU A 166 -2.26 -6.00 6.40
C GLU A 166 -1.20 -4.93 6.72
N CYS A 167 -0.28 -4.66 5.78
CA CYS A 167 0.71 -3.59 5.91
C CYS A 167 0.26 -2.30 5.23
N HIS A 168 -0.26 -2.38 4.00
CA HIS A 168 -0.65 -1.20 3.23
C HIS A 168 -1.84 -0.45 3.81
N HIS A 169 -2.70 -1.08 4.62
CA HIS A 169 -3.72 -0.38 5.41
C HIS A 169 -3.40 -0.36 6.92
N GLY A 170 -2.31 -1.01 7.36
CA GLY A 170 -2.00 -1.23 8.77
C GLY A 170 -1.25 -0.10 9.48
N ALA A 171 -0.29 0.58 8.83
CA ALA A 171 0.66 1.44 9.55
C ALA A 171 1.01 2.81 8.91
N ALA A 172 0.74 3.03 7.62
CA ALA A 172 1.13 4.28 6.97
C ALA A 172 0.16 5.43 7.35
N GLU A 173 0.61 6.37 8.17
CA GLU A 173 -0.15 7.57 8.57
C GLU A 173 -0.49 8.51 7.40
N SER A 174 0.11 8.31 6.23
CA SER A 174 -0.20 9.04 5.00
C SER A 174 -0.25 8.08 3.80
N LEU A 175 -1.36 7.36 3.67
CA LEU A 175 -1.63 6.58 2.46
C LEU A 175 -2.18 7.50 1.38
N ASP A 176 -1.44 7.65 0.28
CA ASP A 176 -2.03 8.11 -0.97
C ASP A 176 -2.97 7.02 -1.50
N CYS A 177 -4.25 7.12 -1.10
CA CYS A 177 -5.28 6.15 -1.45
C CYS A 177 -5.39 6.00 -2.98
N ALA A 178 -5.11 7.07 -3.74
CA ALA A 178 -5.17 7.09 -5.20
C ALA A 178 -4.04 6.27 -5.86
N ALA A 179 -2.96 5.96 -5.14
CA ALA A 179 -1.89 5.11 -5.64
C ALA A 179 -2.35 3.67 -5.90
N CYS A 180 -3.42 3.22 -5.21
CA CYS A 180 -3.94 1.86 -5.31
C CYS A 180 -5.43 1.79 -5.69
N HIS A 181 -6.23 2.80 -5.32
CA HIS A 181 -7.65 2.88 -5.63
C HIS A 181 -7.91 3.83 -6.81
N PRO A 182 -8.69 3.41 -7.81
CA PRO A 182 -9.00 4.27 -8.94
C PRO A 182 -9.98 5.38 -8.55
N GLY A 183 -9.71 6.58 -9.05
CA GLY A 183 -10.59 7.75 -8.92
C GLY A 183 -10.00 8.88 -8.07
N PRO A 184 -10.72 10.00 -7.92
CA PRO A 184 -10.19 11.21 -7.30
C PRO A 184 -9.90 10.98 -5.83
N GLY A 185 -8.63 11.10 -5.45
CA GLY A 185 -8.18 10.82 -4.07
C GLY A 185 -8.41 9.37 -3.62
N GLY A 186 -8.53 8.41 -4.55
CA GLY A 186 -8.77 7.00 -4.24
C GLY A 186 -10.25 6.63 -4.07
N ALA A 187 -11.18 7.56 -4.32
CA ALA A 187 -12.61 7.30 -4.20
C ALA A 187 -13.27 6.95 -5.54
N PRO A 188 -14.26 6.03 -5.56
CA PRO A 188 -15.06 5.76 -6.75
C PRO A 188 -15.71 7.02 -7.33
N GLN A 189 -15.65 7.16 -8.65
CA GLN A 189 -16.29 8.27 -9.38
C GLN A 189 -17.82 8.21 -9.36
N ARG A 190 -18.38 6.98 -9.38
CA ARG A 190 -19.83 6.77 -9.32
C ARG A 190 -20.25 6.51 -7.88
N ALA A 191 -21.49 6.86 -7.57
CA ALA A 191 -22.06 6.50 -6.28
C ALA A 191 -22.05 4.97 -6.10
N VAL A 192 -21.78 4.54 -4.88
CA VAL A 192 -21.76 3.11 -4.52
C VAL A 192 -23.12 2.77 -3.93
N SER A 193 -23.84 1.82 -4.54
CA SER A 193 -25.13 1.36 -4.01
C SER A 193 -24.92 0.51 -2.76
N THR A 194 -25.65 0.86 -1.70
CA THR A 194 -25.69 0.15 -0.40
C THR A 194 -27.13 -0.28 -0.12
N ALA A 195 -27.33 -1.08 0.93
CA ALA A 195 -28.68 -1.50 1.35
C ALA A 195 -29.60 -0.33 1.74
N ILE A 196 -29.01 0.80 2.15
CA ILE A 196 -29.73 2.02 2.55
C ILE A 196 -29.75 3.08 1.46
N GLY A 197 -29.02 2.87 0.34
CA GLY A 197 -28.96 3.82 -0.76
C GLY A 197 -27.66 4.01 -1.52
N ASP A 198 -27.68 4.91 -2.49
CA ASP A 198 -26.49 5.29 -3.25
C ASP A 198 -25.63 6.27 -2.44
N PHE A 199 -24.38 5.90 -2.18
CA PHE A 199 -23.42 6.73 -1.45
C PHE A 199 -22.52 7.52 -2.43
N PRO A 200 -22.71 8.85 -2.58
CA PRO A 200 -21.87 9.67 -3.46
C PRO A 200 -20.58 10.12 -2.76
N HIS A 201 -19.46 9.46 -3.07
CA HIS A 201 -18.15 9.82 -2.50
C HIS A 201 -17.74 11.28 -2.80
N ALA A 202 -18.05 11.79 -3.99
CA ALA A 202 -17.71 13.16 -4.39
C ALA A 202 -18.31 14.19 -3.42
N ALA A 203 -19.60 14.10 -3.10
CA ALA A 203 -20.27 15.03 -2.21
C ALA A 203 -19.65 15.03 -0.79
N HIS A 204 -19.27 13.86 -0.27
CA HIS A 204 -18.67 13.74 1.05
C HIS A 204 -17.23 14.26 1.10
N ARG A 205 -16.46 14.03 0.03
CA ARG A 205 -15.12 14.60 -0.12
C ARG A 205 -15.16 16.13 -0.29
N ASP A 206 -16.10 16.65 -1.07
CA ASP A 206 -16.28 18.09 -1.29
C ASP A 206 -16.73 18.80 -0.01
N ALA A 207 -17.40 18.08 0.90
CA ALA A 207 -17.71 18.52 2.26
C ALA A 207 -16.51 18.45 3.23
N GLY A 208 -15.34 17.99 2.78
CA GLY A 208 -14.10 17.94 3.55
C GLY A 208 -13.97 16.72 4.47
N LEU A 209 -14.74 15.65 4.25
CA LEU A 209 -14.57 14.41 5.02
C LEU A 209 -13.35 13.61 4.54
N ASP A 210 -12.47 13.29 5.48
CA ASP A 210 -11.36 12.37 5.23
C ASP A 210 -11.85 10.94 5.02
N CYS A 211 -11.16 10.17 4.17
CA CYS A 211 -11.49 8.77 3.90
C CYS A 211 -11.56 7.93 5.19
N SER A 212 -10.65 8.22 6.13
CA SER A 212 -10.55 7.55 7.43
C SER A 212 -11.70 7.86 8.38
N ALA A 213 -12.55 8.86 8.09
CA ALA A 213 -13.78 9.10 8.84
C ALA A 213 -14.74 7.90 8.74
N CYS A 214 -14.80 7.29 7.55
CA CYS A 214 -15.69 6.16 7.25
C CYS A 214 -14.93 4.83 7.13
N HIS A 215 -13.77 4.82 6.47
CA HIS A 215 -12.98 3.60 6.23
C HIS A 215 -12.04 3.31 7.40
N LYS A 216 -12.40 2.34 8.23
CA LYS A 216 -11.64 1.99 9.44
C LYS A 216 -10.83 0.71 9.26
N LYS A 217 -9.65 0.70 9.88
CA LYS A 217 -8.77 -0.49 9.98
C LYS A 217 -9.51 -1.66 10.67
N PRO A 218 -9.12 -2.92 10.39
CA PRO A 218 -8.03 -3.33 9.49
C PRO A 218 -8.43 -3.41 8.01
N GLU A 219 -9.71 -3.63 7.68
CA GLU A 219 -10.13 -3.83 6.29
C GLU A 219 -10.24 -2.52 5.48
N MET A 220 -10.16 -1.36 6.14
CA MET A 220 -10.50 -0.05 5.57
C MET A 220 -11.90 -0.09 4.95
N SER A 221 -12.84 -0.66 5.70
CA SER A 221 -14.23 -0.83 5.31
C SER A 221 -15.10 0.25 5.93
N ALA A 222 -16.18 0.60 5.23
CA ALA A 222 -17.27 1.43 5.72
C ALA A 222 -18.58 0.61 5.84
N ALA A 223 -18.50 -0.72 5.85
CA ALA A 223 -19.66 -1.61 5.87
C ALA A 223 -20.55 -1.41 7.11
N ASP A 224 -19.94 -1.08 8.25
CA ASP A 224 -20.63 -0.90 9.53
C ASP A 224 -20.93 0.58 9.85
N LEU A 225 -20.87 1.46 8.84
CA LEU A 225 -21.07 2.90 9.06
C LEU A 225 -22.53 3.20 9.41
N ASP A 226 -22.74 3.79 10.58
CA ASP A 226 -24.02 4.40 10.94
C ASP A 226 -24.11 5.82 10.37
N CYS A 227 -24.91 5.98 9.31
CA CYS A 227 -25.11 7.29 8.67
C CYS A 227 -25.72 8.33 9.62
N GLN A 228 -26.47 7.89 10.64
CA GLN A 228 -27.14 8.78 11.58
C GLN A 228 -26.15 9.53 12.49
N ALA A 229 -24.95 8.97 12.68
CA ALA A 229 -23.89 9.60 13.47
C ALA A 229 -23.47 10.99 12.92
N CYS A 230 -23.60 11.20 11.61
CA CYS A 230 -23.29 12.48 10.97
C CYS A 230 -24.53 13.21 10.45
N HIS A 231 -25.54 12.47 9.96
CA HIS A 231 -26.75 13.04 9.40
C HIS A 231 -27.88 13.15 10.44
N LEU A 232 -27.63 13.90 11.51
CA LEU A 232 -28.56 14.04 12.64
C LEU A 232 -29.92 14.66 12.28
N ILE A 233 -30.02 15.34 11.14
CA ILE A 233 -31.26 15.99 10.68
C ILE A 233 -31.56 15.65 9.21
N HIS A 234 -31.64 14.34 8.88
CA HIS A 234 -31.92 13.89 7.50
C HIS A 234 -33.41 13.73 7.17
N HIS A 235 -34.31 13.61 8.15
CA HIS A 235 -35.76 13.62 7.93
C HIS A 235 -36.35 15.03 7.91
N GLN A 236 -35.83 15.90 7.04
CA GLN A 236 -36.45 17.19 6.73
C GLN A 236 -37.25 17.10 5.43
N THR A 237 -38.27 17.95 5.31
CA THR A 237 -39.20 17.91 4.17
C THR A 237 -38.52 18.18 2.83
N LYS A 238 -37.45 18.99 2.79
CA LYS A 238 -36.75 19.36 1.55
C LYS A 238 -35.51 18.52 1.24
N ASN A 239 -35.20 17.52 2.07
CA ASN A 239 -34.04 16.69 1.82
C ASN A 239 -34.31 15.74 0.66
N SER A 240 -33.32 15.53 -0.20
CA SER A 240 -33.42 14.61 -1.32
C SER A 240 -33.31 13.15 -0.84
N CYS A 241 -34.38 12.62 -0.23
CA CYS A 241 -34.33 11.31 0.41
C CYS A 241 -34.07 10.17 -0.58
N LEU A 242 -34.39 10.33 -1.87
CA LEU A 242 -34.07 9.39 -2.96
C LEU A 242 -32.58 9.24 -3.27
N ASN A 243 -31.73 10.13 -2.74
CA ASN A 243 -30.28 9.95 -2.83
C ASN A 243 -29.84 8.74 -1.99
N CYS A 244 -30.57 8.44 -0.91
CA CYS A 244 -30.32 7.27 -0.08
C CYS A 244 -31.46 6.26 -0.24
N HIS A 245 -32.68 6.57 0.20
CA HIS A 245 -33.78 5.60 0.16
C HIS A 245 -34.32 5.40 -1.27
N ARG A 246 -34.15 4.20 -1.84
CA ARG A 246 -34.76 3.82 -3.13
C ARG A 246 -35.44 2.47 -3.04
N ASP A 247 -36.55 2.34 -3.77
CA ASP A 247 -37.33 1.13 -4.06
C ASP A 247 -37.71 0.25 -2.86
N GLY A 248 -38.93 -0.30 -2.84
CA GLY A 248 -39.38 -1.17 -1.74
C GLY A 248 -40.11 -0.45 -0.60
N VAL A 249 -39.90 0.86 -0.43
CA VAL A 249 -40.53 1.64 0.65
C VAL A 249 -42.06 1.61 0.53
N LYS A 250 -42.60 1.77 -0.68
CA LYS A 250 -44.04 1.70 -0.94
C LYS A 250 -44.64 0.31 -0.67
N GLN A 251 -43.85 -0.74 -0.84
CA GLN A 251 -44.29 -2.13 -0.69
C GLN A 251 -44.41 -2.54 0.78
N ILE A 252 -43.66 -1.88 1.68
CA ILE A 252 -43.67 -2.15 3.13
C ILE A 252 -44.50 -1.15 3.94
N HIS A 253 -45.00 -0.06 3.33
CA HIS A 253 -45.83 0.93 3.99
C HIS A 253 -47.30 0.86 3.51
N PRO A 254 -48.28 0.69 4.42
CA PRO A 254 -49.70 0.73 4.06
C PRO A 254 -50.17 2.18 3.77
N PRO A 255 -51.33 2.37 3.14
CA PRO A 255 -51.86 3.71 2.83
C PRO A 255 -52.00 4.67 4.02
N VAL A 256 -52.06 4.14 5.25
CA VAL A 256 -52.03 4.94 6.50
C VAL A 256 -50.73 5.75 6.65
N ALA A 257 -49.63 5.39 5.97
CA ALA A 257 -48.40 6.19 5.98
C ALA A 257 -48.61 7.64 5.49
N HIS A 258 -49.68 7.89 4.73
CA HIS A 258 -50.10 9.23 4.33
C HIS A 258 -50.65 10.10 5.46
N THR A 259 -50.81 9.59 6.69
CA THR A 259 -51.20 10.41 7.85
C THR A 259 -50.00 10.95 8.60
N GLY A 260 -48.79 10.42 8.42
CA GLY A 260 -47.58 10.99 9.02
C GLY A 260 -46.52 9.95 9.38
N CYS A 261 -45.26 10.30 9.16
CA CYS A 261 -44.12 9.40 9.36
C CYS A 261 -43.81 9.17 10.86
N ALA A 262 -43.93 10.23 11.67
CA ALA A 262 -43.61 10.20 13.11
C ALA A 262 -44.49 9.23 13.91
N LEU A 263 -45.68 8.87 13.40
CA LEU A 263 -46.58 7.91 14.06
C LEU A 263 -45.98 6.52 14.23
N CYS A 264 -45.12 6.10 13.29
CA CYS A 264 -44.46 4.79 13.32
C CYS A 264 -42.94 4.90 13.52
N HIS A 265 -42.32 5.98 13.06
CA HIS A 265 -40.85 6.18 13.09
C HIS A 265 -40.37 7.05 14.26
N GLY A 266 -41.27 7.59 15.09
CA GLY A 266 -40.93 8.33 16.31
C GLY A 266 -40.20 9.66 16.07
N GLU A 267 -39.38 10.09 17.03
CA GLU A 267 -38.67 11.37 17.03
C GLU A 267 -37.78 11.57 15.80
N GLY A 268 -37.25 10.47 15.24
CA GLY A 268 -36.44 10.51 14.03
C GLY A 268 -37.15 11.13 12.83
N ALA A 269 -38.48 10.98 12.71
CA ALA A 269 -39.27 11.54 11.61
C ALA A 269 -40.14 12.75 12.03
N ALA A 270 -39.97 13.26 13.26
CA ALA A 270 -40.77 14.36 13.79
C ALA A 270 -40.58 15.69 13.02
N PHE A 271 -39.49 15.83 12.27
CA PHE A 271 -39.20 17.02 11.49
C PHE A 271 -39.89 17.03 10.11
N ILE A 272 -40.57 15.94 9.71
CA ILE A 272 -41.42 15.89 8.51
C ILE A 272 -42.82 16.40 8.88
N THR A 273 -42.98 17.72 8.83
CA THR A 273 -44.21 18.42 9.28
C THR A 273 -45.12 18.85 8.13
N GLU A 274 -44.66 18.73 6.89
CA GLU A 274 -45.41 19.07 5.67
C GLU A 274 -45.12 18.04 4.57
N TRP A 275 -46.06 17.88 3.63
CA TRP A 275 -45.83 17.07 2.43
C TRP A 275 -45.07 17.90 1.40
N SER A 276 -43.93 17.39 0.97
CA SER A 276 -43.17 17.93 -0.16
C SER A 276 -43.11 16.92 -1.29
N ARG A 277 -42.70 17.39 -2.47
CA ARG A 277 -42.33 16.50 -3.58
C ARG A 277 -41.30 15.45 -3.16
N GLU A 278 -40.28 15.84 -2.40
CA GLU A 278 -39.23 14.94 -1.96
C GLU A 278 -39.79 13.81 -1.09
N VAL A 279 -40.70 14.11 -0.16
CA VAL A 279 -41.34 13.10 0.70
C VAL A 279 -42.22 12.14 -0.11
N CYS A 280 -43.02 12.65 -1.04
CA CYS A 280 -43.90 11.81 -1.86
C CYS A 280 -43.12 10.86 -2.77
N THR A 281 -42.03 11.35 -3.38
CA THR A 281 -41.26 10.59 -4.38
C THR A 281 -40.42 9.46 -3.78
N VAL A 282 -40.19 9.43 -2.46
CA VAL A 282 -39.57 8.28 -1.77
C VAL A 282 -40.38 6.99 -1.94
N CYS A 283 -41.72 7.08 -1.87
CA CYS A 283 -42.61 5.94 -2.13
C CYS A 283 -43.02 5.87 -3.61
N HIS A 284 -43.23 7.03 -4.24
CA HIS A 284 -43.66 7.16 -5.63
C HIS A 284 -42.46 7.45 -6.54
N ALA A 285 -41.43 6.61 -6.47
CA ALA A 285 -40.21 6.78 -7.24
C ALA A 285 -40.47 6.76 -8.77
N ASP A 286 -41.55 6.12 -9.20
CA ASP A 286 -42.05 6.12 -10.58
C ASP A 286 -42.61 7.48 -11.04
N MET A 287 -42.89 8.39 -10.12
CA MET A 287 -43.47 9.72 -10.38
C MET A 287 -42.47 10.87 -10.22
N VAL A 288 -41.17 10.58 -10.11
CA VAL A 288 -40.11 11.60 -9.93
C VAL A 288 -40.09 12.66 -11.02
N GLU A 289 -40.43 12.30 -12.27
CA GLU A 289 -40.48 13.24 -13.40
C GLU A 289 -41.87 13.84 -13.61
N HIS A 290 -42.90 13.33 -12.93
CA HIS A 290 -44.26 13.75 -13.14
C HIS A 290 -44.48 15.21 -12.68
N ASN A 291 -44.70 16.11 -13.65
CA ASN A 291 -44.92 17.54 -13.43
C ASN A 291 -43.85 18.22 -12.57
N ALA A 292 -42.60 17.73 -12.61
CA ALA A 292 -41.49 18.37 -11.92
C ALA A 292 -41.30 19.82 -12.42
N PRO A 293 -41.05 20.81 -11.54
CA PRO A 293 -40.75 20.69 -10.11
C PRO A 293 -41.95 20.95 -9.18
N ALA A 294 -43.19 20.85 -9.66
CA ALA A 294 -44.35 21.19 -8.84
C ALA A 294 -44.55 20.23 -7.66
N ASP A 295 -45.00 20.77 -6.53
CA ASP A 295 -45.39 19.98 -5.35
C ASP A 295 -46.67 19.18 -5.61
N CYS A 296 -46.67 17.93 -5.16
CA CYS A 296 -47.76 16.99 -5.43
C CYS A 296 -49.09 17.46 -4.81
N HIS A 297 -49.05 18.10 -3.64
CA HIS A 297 -50.24 18.55 -2.91
C HIS A 297 -51.02 19.67 -3.64
N LEU A 298 -50.42 20.30 -4.66
CA LEU A 298 -51.11 21.30 -5.49
C LEU A 298 -52.17 20.66 -6.39
N CYS A 299 -52.00 19.38 -6.73
CA CYS A 299 -52.88 18.63 -7.62
C CYS A 299 -53.56 17.43 -6.92
N HIS A 300 -53.01 16.96 -5.79
CA HIS A 300 -53.48 15.79 -5.06
C HIS A 300 -53.86 16.14 -3.62
N SER A 301 -55.09 15.79 -3.23
CA SER A 301 -55.59 16.04 -1.87
C SER A 301 -55.04 15.03 -0.87
N MET A 302 -54.30 15.50 0.13
CA MET A 302 -53.72 14.70 1.20
C MET A 302 -54.04 15.34 2.57
N PRO A 303 -54.26 14.54 3.64
CA PRO A 303 -54.40 15.08 5.00
C PRO A 303 -53.08 15.70 5.45
N ALA A 304 -53.09 16.63 6.41
CA ALA A 304 -51.84 17.17 6.94
C ALA A 304 -51.04 16.07 7.69
N PRO A 305 -49.70 16.05 7.63
CA PRO A 305 -48.91 15.10 8.41
C PRO A 305 -49.18 15.29 9.92
N GLY A 306 -49.48 14.20 10.61
CA GLY A 306 -49.85 14.14 12.02
C GLY A 306 -51.36 14.23 12.29
N GLU A 307 -52.20 14.47 11.27
CA GLU A 307 -53.65 14.48 11.41
C GLU A 307 -54.23 13.12 10.96
N GLY A 308 -54.38 12.19 11.91
CA GLY A 308 -54.94 10.86 11.68
C GLY A 308 -55.30 10.13 12.96
#